data_AF-A0A4D6N4Y8-F1
#
_entry.id   AF-A0A4D6N4Y8-F1
#
_cell.length_a   1.000
_cell.length_b   1.000
_cell.length_c   1.000
_cell.angle_alpha   90.00
_cell.angle_beta   90.00
_cell.angle_gamma   90.00
#
_symmetry.space_group_name_H-M   'P 1'
#
loop_
_entity.id
_entity.type
_entity.pdbx_description
1 polymer ?
#
loop_
_entity_poly.entity_id
_entity_poly.type
_entity_poly.pdbx_seq_one_letter_code
_entity_poly.pdbx_strand_id
1 'polypeptide(L)'
;MEGDGLKDNDFEVDNEKEEFEENDRVEDLVVRGFNHCIIDEVDPILIDEARTPLIISGPAEKPTDHSYKAAKIAEAFERDIHYTVFLY
;
A
#
# COMPACT_ATOMS: atom_id res chain seq x y z
N MET A 1 4.53 26.07 -46.33
CA MET A 1 5.21 27.02 -45.42
C MET A 1 4.31 27.09 -44.21
N GLU A 2 4.68 26.33 -43.17
CA GLU A 2 5.14 26.85 -41.86
C GLU A 2 4.00 27.59 -41.13
N GLY A 3 3.66 27.30 -39.88
CA GLY A 3 4.27 26.43 -38.88
C GLY A 3 3.42 26.48 -37.60
N ASP A 4 3.68 25.47 -36.78
CA ASP A 4 3.61 25.31 -35.33
C ASP A 4 2.81 26.33 -34.50
N GLY A 5 1.94 25.74 -33.68
CA GLY A 5 1.43 26.33 -32.45
C GLY A 5 0.96 25.20 -31.54
N LEU A 6 1.91 24.52 -30.91
CA LEU A 6 1.62 23.68 -29.75
C LEU A 6 0.80 24.52 -28.76
N LYS A 7 -0.41 24.05 -28.47
CA LYS A 7 -1.11 24.38 -27.23
C LYS A 7 -1.25 23.06 -26.50
N ASP A 8 -0.29 22.83 -25.62
CA ASP A 8 -0.48 22.31 -24.27
C ASP A 8 -1.77 21.52 -24.14
N ASN A 9 -1.69 20.22 -24.44
CA ASN A 9 -2.62 19.31 -23.81
C ASN A 9 -2.24 19.35 -22.34
N ASP A 10 -3.00 20.13 -21.58
CA ASP A 10 -3.12 20.03 -20.14
C ASP A 10 -3.33 18.54 -19.87
N PHE A 11 -2.25 17.86 -19.49
CA PHE A 11 -2.29 16.47 -19.10
C PHE A 11 -2.98 16.51 -17.74
N GLU A 12 -4.31 16.50 -17.76
CA GLU A 12 -5.10 16.14 -16.61
C GLU A 12 -4.58 14.75 -16.21
N VAL A 13 -3.70 14.74 -15.22
CA VAL A 13 -3.37 13.53 -14.50
C VAL A 13 -4.66 13.18 -13.80
N ASP A 14 -5.45 12.34 -14.46
CA ASP A 14 -6.55 11.64 -13.86
C ASP A 14 -5.98 10.97 -12.61
N ASN A 15 -6.25 11.57 -11.46
CA ASN A 15 -6.02 10.96 -10.16
C ASN A 15 -7.12 9.92 -10.00
N GLU A 16 -7.08 8.89 -10.82
CA GLU A 16 -7.76 7.65 -10.53
C GLU A 16 -7.04 7.10 -9.30
N LYS A 17 -7.70 7.29 -8.16
CA LYS A 17 -7.38 6.56 -6.95
C LYS A 17 -7.45 5.09 -7.33
N GLU A 18 -6.30 4.48 -7.56
CA GLU A 18 -6.17 3.03 -7.48
C GLU A 18 -6.38 2.69 -5.99
N GLU A 19 -7.64 2.66 -5.56
CA GLU A 19 -8.04 1.84 -4.43
C GLU A 19 -7.58 0.43 -4.81
N PHE A 20 -6.70 -0.17 -4.02
CA PHE A 20 -6.35 -1.59 -4.16
C PHE A 20 -7.64 -2.37 -3.88
N GLU A 21 -8.49 -2.50 -4.91
CA GLU A 21 -9.64 -3.38 -4.86
C GLU A 21 -9.11 -4.77 -4.56
N GLU A 22 -9.76 -5.44 -3.60
CA GLU A 22 -9.57 -6.84 -3.26
C GLU A 22 -10.06 -7.73 -4.42
N ASN A 23 -9.45 -7.59 -5.59
CA ASN A 23 -9.58 -8.44 -6.76
C ASN A 23 -8.26 -9.20 -6.92
N ASP A 24 -7.98 -10.14 -6.01
CA ASP A 24 -6.92 -11.13 -6.20
C ASP A 24 -7.37 -12.18 -7.24
N ARG A 25 -7.78 -11.74 -8.42
CA ARG A 25 -8.11 -12.66 -9.52
C ARG A 25 -6.81 -13.17 -10.08
N VAL A 26 -6.79 -14.46 -10.40
CA VAL A 26 -5.59 -15.10 -11.00
C VAL A 26 -5.22 -14.41 -12.31
N GLU A 27 -6.21 -13.85 -13.00
CA GLU A 27 -6.07 -13.09 -14.23
C GLU A 27 -5.31 -11.75 -14.07
N ASP A 28 -5.30 -11.17 -12.86
CA ASP A 28 -4.65 -9.89 -12.56
C ASP A 28 -3.16 -10.08 -12.17
N LEU A 29 -2.72 -11.32 -11.97
CA LEU A 29 -1.32 -11.64 -11.68
C LEU A 29 -0.44 -11.44 -12.93
N VAL A 30 0.46 -10.46 -12.86
CA VAL A 30 1.47 -10.22 -13.90
C VAL A 30 2.54 -11.32 -13.98
N VAL A 31 2.75 -12.07 -12.89
CA VAL A 31 3.75 -13.14 -12.79
C VAL A 31 3.07 -14.51 -12.85
N ARG A 32 3.56 -15.37 -13.76
CA ARG A 32 3.00 -16.72 -14.00
C ARG A 32 4.02 -17.81 -13.66
N GLY A 33 4.13 -18.12 -12.36
CA GLY A 33 4.97 -19.20 -11.81
C GLY A 33 6.47 -18.89 -11.76
N PHE A 34 7.23 -19.70 -11.03
CA PHE A 34 8.70 -19.57 -10.86
C PHE A 34 9.41 -20.85 -11.30
N ASN A 35 9.68 -20.98 -12.60
CA ASN A 35 10.17 -22.25 -13.18
C ASN A 35 11.70 -22.39 -13.14
N HIS A 36 12.43 -21.30 -13.41
CA HIS A 36 13.89 -21.22 -13.31
C HIS A 36 14.29 -19.74 -13.27
N CYS A 37 15.41 -19.43 -12.60
CA CYS A 37 16.07 -18.14 -12.70
C CYS A 37 17.58 -18.35 -12.78
N ILE A 38 18.27 -17.47 -13.50
CA ILE A 38 19.73 -17.37 -13.47
C ILE A 38 20.02 -16.11 -12.66
N ILE A 39 20.82 -16.26 -11.61
CA ILE A 39 21.22 -15.17 -10.73
C ILE A 39 22.65 -14.83 -11.09
N ASP A 40 22.88 -13.61 -11.57
CA ASP A 40 24.22 -13.06 -11.67
C ASP A 40 24.65 -12.54 -10.30
N GLU A 41 25.91 -12.73 -9.94
CA GLU A 41 26.45 -12.40 -8.62
C GLU A 41 25.67 -13.05 -7.45
N VAL A 42 25.78 -14.37 -7.33
CA VAL A 42 25.01 -15.17 -6.36
C VAL A 42 25.28 -14.81 -4.90
N ASP A 43 26.52 -14.49 -4.55
CA ASP A 43 26.91 -14.30 -3.14
C ASP A 43 26.27 -13.03 -2.55
N PRO A 44 26.35 -11.84 -3.17
CA PRO A 44 25.68 -10.65 -2.65
C PRO A 44 24.15 -10.78 -2.61
N ILE A 45 23.55 -11.37 -3.65
CA ILE A 45 22.08 -11.50 -3.75
C ILE A 45 21.51 -12.45 -2.69
N LEU A 46 22.10 -13.65 -2.53
CA LEU A 46 21.54 -14.68 -1.65
C LEU A 46 22.01 -14.57 -0.19
N ILE A 47 23.09 -13.83 0.09
CA ILE A 47 23.62 -13.67 1.44
C ILE A 47 23.32 -12.27 1.97
N ASP A 48 23.70 -11.24 1.23
CA ASP A 48 23.67 -9.88 1.76
C ASP A 48 22.30 -9.23 1.60
N GLU A 49 21.75 -9.25 0.39
CA GLU A 49 20.46 -8.63 0.10
C GLU A 49 19.29 -9.42 0.71
N ALA A 50 19.38 -10.76 0.73
CA ALA A 50 18.38 -11.62 1.35
C ALA A 50 18.19 -11.40 2.88
N ARG A 51 19.13 -10.71 3.56
CA ARG A 51 18.97 -10.33 4.97
C ARG A 51 17.98 -9.19 5.18
N THR A 52 17.69 -8.41 4.14
CA THR A 52 16.68 -7.35 4.19
C THR A 52 15.47 -7.80 3.38
N PRO A 53 14.28 -7.97 3.99
CA PRO A 53 13.10 -8.38 3.25
C PRO A 53 12.72 -7.33 2.21
N LEU A 54 12.21 -7.78 1.06
CA LEU A 54 11.59 -6.90 0.07
C LEU A 54 10.32 -6.30 0.68
N ILE A 55 10.26 -4.98 0.79
CA ILE A 55 9.11 -4.26 1.33
C ILE A 55 8.40 -3.54 0.18
N ILE A 56 7.14 -3.89 -0.06
CA ILE A 56 6.23 -3.10 -0.90
C ILE A 56 5.40 -2.24 0.04
N SER A 57 5.67 -0.94 0.07
CA SER A 57 4.92 0.02 0.89
C SER A 57 3.93 0.79 0.02
N GLY A 58 2.68 0.83 0.44
CA GLY A 58 1.66 1.74 -0.09
C GLY A 58 1.35 2.88 0.89
N PRO A 59 0.69 3.96 0.44
CA PRO A 59 0.13 4.94 1.35
C PRO A 59 -0.80 4.25 2.35
N ALA A 60 -0.70 4.63 3.63
CA ALA A 60 -1.62 4.10 4.63
C ALA A 60 -3.01 4.70 4.39
N GLU A 61 -3.94 3.89 3.89
CA GLU A 61 -5.36 4.24 3.91
C GLU A 61 -5.86 4.23 5.34
N LYS A 62 -5.77 5.39 6.00
CA LYS A 62 -6.48 5.62 7.25
C LYS A 62 -7.64 6.56 6.98
N PRO A 63 -8.89 6.11 7.14
CA PRO A 63 -9.99 7.04 7.31
C PRO A 63 -9.81 7.67 8.69
N THR A 64 -9.09 8.79 8.71
CA THR A 64 -8.83 9.64 9.88
C THR A 64 -10.12 9.90 10.67
N ASP A 65 -11.25 10.05 9.98
CA ASP A 65 -12.58 10.22 10.56
C ASP A 65 -13.01 9.10 11.51
N HIS A 66 -12.73 7.83 11.19
CA HIS A 66 -13.09 6.72 12.07
C HIS A 66 -12.26 6.74 13.35
N SER A 67 -10.99 7.13 13.25
CA SER A 67 -10.11 7.27 14.43
C SER A 67 -10.59 8.40 15.34
N TYR A 68 -10.97 9.55 14.79
CA TYR A 68 -11.53 10.66 15.57
C TYR A 68 -12.87 10.32 16.23
N LYS A 69 -13.76 9.63 15.51
CA LYS A 69 -15.05 9.18 16.07
C LYS A 69 -14.84 8.14 17.19
N ALA A 70 -13.95 7.17 16.97
CA ALA A 70 -13.62 6.16 17.97
C ALA A 70 -13.02 6.80 19.23
N ALA A 71 -12.13 7.78 19.10
CA ALA A 71 -11.55 8.50 20.23
C ALA A 71 -12.64 9.22 21.07
N LYS A 72 -13.56 9.93 20.42
CA LYS A 72 -14.68 10.60 21.12
C LYS A 72 -15.59 9.62 21.87
N ILE A 73 -15.83 8.45 21.29
CA ILE A 73 -16.63 7.42 21.95
C ILE A 73 -15.86 6.81 23.13
N ALA A 74 -14.56 6.56 22.95
CA ALA A 74 -13.70 6.03 24.00
C ALA A 74 -13.61 6.95 25.23
N GLU A 75 -13.65 8.27 25.04
CA GLU A 75 -13.70 9.25 26.15
C GLU A 75 -14.95 9.10 27.04
N ALA A 76 -16.06 8.59 26.48
CA ALA A 76 -17.29 8.37 27.22
C ALA A 76 -17.30 7.05 28.01
N PHE A 77 -16.29 6.19 27.85
CA PHE A 77 -16.26 4.87 28.46
C PHE A 77 -15.58 4.92 29.83
N GLU A 78 -16.33 4.50 30.85
CA GLU A 78 -15.82 4.35 32.21
C GLU A 78 -15.24 2.95 32.47
N ARG A 79 -14.05 2.92 33.11
CA ARG A 79 -13.39 1.69 33.55
C ARG A 79 -14.26 1.00 34.62
N ASP A 80 -14.27 -0.33 34.57
CA ASP A 80 -15.04 -1.21 35.46
C ASP A 80 -16.58 -1.12 35.29
N ILE A 81 -17.04 -0.31 34.33
CA ILE A 81 -18.43 -0.29 33.85
C ILE A 81 -18.51 -0.80 32.42
N HIS A 82 -17.74 -0.19 31.52
CA HIS A 82 -17.80 -0.48 30.09
C HIS A 82 -16.66 -1.39 29.64
N TYR A 83 -15.54 -1.41 30.37
CA TYR A 83 -14.40 -2.27 30.07
C TYR A 83 -13.60 -2.60 31.33
N THR A 84 -12.87 -3.71 31.28
CA THR A 84 -11.99 -4.16 32.37
C THR A 84 -10.56 -4.29 31.85
N VAL A 85 -9.59 -3.81 32.63
CA VAL A 85 -8.16 -3.93 32.32
C VAL A 85 -7.53 -4.87 33.32
N PHE A 86 -7.07 -6.02 32.83
CA PHE A 86 -6.27 -6.96 33.62
C PHE A 86 -4.79 -6.61 33.48
N LEU A 87 -4.12 -6.42 34.61
CA LEU A 87 -2.67 -6.42 34.67
C LEU A 87 -2.25 -7.79 35.22
N TYR A 88 -1.47 -8.53 34.43
CA TYR A 88 -0.81 -9.76 34.87
C TYR A 88 0.52 -9.43 35.55
#